data_AF-A0A830EAX1-F1
#
_entry.id   AF-A0A830EAX1-F1
#
_cell.length_a   1.000
_cell.length_b   1.000
_cell.length_c   1.000
_cell.angle_alpha   90.00
_cell.angle_beta   90.00
_cell.angle_gamma   90.00
#
_symmetry.space_group_name_H-M   'P 1'
#
loop_
_entity.id
_entity.type
_entity.pdbx_description
1 polymer ?
#
loop_
_entity_poly.entity_id
_entity_poly.type
_entity_poly.pdbx_seq_one_letter_code
_entity_poly.pdbx_strand_id
1 'polypeptide(L)'
;MNSADRLDAYLDRISDDADAASEAWTDTPGGASLRVDWQDFHEFDDELADKWVDSPRSTAKLWSRRLRNRYQNPETDDLEKPISKMPVRPVNLPDRACFRLGGLRERHLGTLVEVPVEVVEVESVDPWLRKAVWECLECGALNPTRQGYGHIRFGTCMSCETSLDKKNAKLMGDGTEMVDFQKLVAIPRDSALDDPPAIQVFLTGDIVGKVGVGDEITVVGKYRTLPMAMQRETQLNTFIDAKALDVDERQQAGALSEDELDDAIIRAVDDLWSEDGTAYGVPTDDAISAVVDQHGVRFAEVENRIEALEDDGEFTLAAGAIIKD
;
A
#
# COMPACT_ATOMS: atom_id res chain seq x y z
N MET A 1 7.34 -4.08 -33.68
CA MET A 1 8.12 -3.89 -32.43
C MET A 1 7.55 -4.86 -31.39
N ASN A 2 8.37 -5.65 -30.70
CA ASN A 2 7.83 -6.60 -29.71
C ASN A 2 7.43 -5.84 -28.41
N SER A 3 6.65 -6.47 -27.52
CA SER A 3 6.21 -5.81 -26.27
C SER A 3 7.35 -5.29 -25.39
N ALA A 4 8.52 -5.94 -25.43
CA ALA A 4 9.68 -5.52 -24.66
C ALA A 4 10.30 -4.25 -25.26
N ASP A 5 10.45 -4.17 -26.57
CA ASP A 5 10.99 -2.99 -27.27
C ASP A 5 10.07 -1.78 -27.09
N ARG A 6 8.75 -1.99 -27.16
CA ARG A 6 7.75 -0.94 -26.88
C ARG A 6 7.90 -0.38 -25.46
N LEU A 7 8.08 -1.26 -24.48
CA LEU A 7 8.25 -0.84 -23.09
C LEU A 7 9.58 -0.12 -22.82
N ASP A 8 10.67 -0.50 -23.52
CA ASP A 8 11.93 0.27 -23.44
C ASP A 8 11.75 1.68 -24.01
N ALA A 9 11.07 1.81 -25.15
CA ALA A 9 10.78 3.12 -25.74
C ALA A 9 9.90 3.99 -24.83
N TYR A 10 8.99 3.39 -24.05
CA TYR A 10 8.25 4.12 -23.02
C TYR A 10 9.15 4.54 -21.85
N LEU A 11 10.01 3.64 -21.36
CA LEU A 11 11.00 3.97 -20.32
C LEU A 11 11.96 5.10 -20.76
N ASP A 12 12.27 5.19 -22.05
CA ASP A 12 13.03 6.32 -22.60
C ASP A 12 12.23 7.64 -22.59
N ARG A 13 10.90 7.58 -22.76
CA ARG A 13 10.01 8.74 -22.67
C ARG A 13 9.91 9.27 -21.23
N ILE A 14 9.87 8.36 -20.25
CA ILE A 14 9.79 8.69 -18.81
C ILE A 14 11.15 8.55 -18.10
N SER A 15 12.25 8.83 -18.81
CA SER A 15 13.60 8.56 -18.29
C SER A 15 13.87 9.27 -16.97
N ASP A 16 13.41 10.52 -16.84
CA ASP A 16 13.63 11.32 -15.64
C ASP A 16 13.00 10.67 -14.40
N ASP A 17 11.74 10.22 -14.51
CA ASP A 17 11.03 9.51 -13.43
C ASP A 17 11.64 8.14 -13.16
N ALA A 18 12.03 7.42 -14.21
CA ALA A 18 12.62 6.08 -14.09
C ALA A 18 14.01 6.11 -13.45
N ASP A 19 14.83 7.09 -13.80
CA ASP A 19 16.16 7.30 -13.24
C ASP A 19 16.05 7.72 -11.77
N ALA A 20 15.18 8.69 -11.45
CA ALA A 20 14.90 9.11 -10.07
C ALA A 20 14.38 7.96 -9.19
N ALA A 21 13.47 7.13 -9.72
CA ALA A 21 12.97 5.95 -9.01
C ALA A 21 14.08 4.91 -8.75
N SER A 22 15.00 4.73 -9.72
CA SER A 22 16.13 3.81 -9.59
C SER A 22 17.13 4.27 -8.53
N GLU A 23 17.44 5.57 -8.49
CA GLU A 23 18.28 6.16 -7.46
C GLU A 23 17.63 6.02 -6.08
N ALA A 24 16.36 6.43 -5.95
CA ALA A 24 15.61 6.30 -4.70
C ALA A 24 15.49 4.84 -4.23
N TRP A 25 15.35 3.89 -5.14
CA TRP A 25 15.35 2.45 -4.83
C TRP A 25 16.68 2.01 -4.24
N THR A 26 17.79 2.55 -4.72
CA THR A 26 19.11 2.19 -4.21
C THR A 26 19.30 2.76 -2.80
N ASP A 27 18.93 4.02 -2.59
CA ASP A 27 19.27 4.76 -1.38
C ASP A 27 18.30 4.56 -0.21
N THR A 28 17.03 4.22 -0.47
CA THR A 28 15.99 4.17 0.57
C THR A 28 15.85 2.78 1.18
N PRO A 29 16.18 2.52 2.47
CA PRO A 29 16.15 1.17 3.05
C PRO A 29 14.78 0.46 2.93
N GLY A 30 13.67 1.18 3.15
CA GLY A 30 12.29 0.67 3.01
C GLY A 30 11.83 0.43 1.56
N GLY A 31 12.69 0.72 0.58
CA GLY A 31 12.40 0.64 -0.84
C GLY A 31 11.78 1.92 -1.40
N ALA A 32 11.77 2.00 -2.72
CA ALA A 32 11.09 3.01 -3.50
C ALA A 32 10.30 2.33 -4.64
N SER A 33 9.59 3.10 -5.44
CA SER A 33 8.86 2.55 -6.58
C SER A 33 8.78 3.53 -7.72
N LEU A 34 8.59 2.99 -8.93
CA LEU A 34 8.28 3.79 -10.12
C LEU A 34 6.75 3.92 -10.22
N ARG A 35 6.22 5.13 -10.04
CA ARG A 35 4.81 5.42 -10.32
C ARG A 35 4.65 5.67 -11.82
N VAL A 36 3.60 5.10 -12.41
CA VAL A 36 3.30 5.26 -13.83
C VAL A 36 1.83 5.62 -13.96
N ASP A 37 1.56 6.79 -14.55
CA ASP A 37 0.21 7.17 -14.94
C ASP A 37 -0.26 6.25 -16.08
N TRP A 38 -1.34 5.54 -15.84
CA TRP A 38 -1.86 4.58 -16.81
C TRP A 38 -2.43 5.26 -18.05
N GLN A 39 -2.99 6.47 -17.96
CA GLN A 39 -3.52 7.21 -19.10
C GLN A 39 -2.39 7.63 -20.04
N ASP A 40 -1.29 8.18 -19.51
CA ASP A 40 -0.10 8.48 -20.32
C ASP A 40 0.48 7.21 -20.97
N PHE A 41 0.56 6.12 -20.21
CA PHE A 41 1.01 4.84 -20.76
C PHE A 41 0.06 4.29 -21.84
N HIS A 42 -1.24 4.47 -21.69
CA HIS A 42 -2.25 4.07 -22.68
C HIS A 42 -2.20 4.92 -23.95
N GLU A 43 -1.95 6.23 -23.84
CA GLU A 43 -1.73 7.09 -25.01
C GLU A 43 -0.50 6.65 -25.83
N PHE A 44 0.51 6.11 -25.16
CA PHE A 44 1.70 5.57 -25.79
C PHE A 44 1.48 4.15 -26.37
N ASP A 45 0.83 3.27 -25.60
CA ASP A 45 0.65 1.85 -25.91
C ASP A 45 -0.62 1.27 -25.26
N ASP A 46 -1.73 1.44 -25.97
CA ASP A 46 -3.06 0.95 -25.59
C ASP A 46 -3.07 -0.56 -25.25
N GLU A 47 -2.46 -1.39 -26.11
CA GLU A 47 -2.41 -2.84 -25.96
C GLU A 47 -1.69 -3.27 -24.67
N LEU A 48 -0.54 -2.67 -24.35
CA LEU A 48 0.19 -2.98 -23.12
C LEU A 48 -0.50 -2.41 -21.88
N ALA A 49 -1.09 -1.23 -21.98
CA ALA A 49 -1.83 -0.60 -20.89
C ALA A 49 -3.06 -1.44 -20.51
N ASP A 50 -3.87 -1.86 -21.49
CA ASP A 50 -5.02 -2.75 -21.28
C ASP A 50 -4.59 -4.10 -20.70
N LYS A 51 -3.50 -4.67 -21.23
CA LYS A 51 -2.94 -5.92 -20.70
C LYS A 51 -2.45 -5.78 -19.26
N TRP A 52 -2.01 -4.60 -18.83
CA TRP A 52 -1.63 -4.37 -17.43
C TRP A 52 -2.84 -4.50 -16.51
N VAL A 53 -3.99 -3.95 -16.89
CA VAL A 53 -5.24 -4.04 -16.14
C VAL A 53 -5.74 -5.48 -16.11
N ASP A 54 -5.79 -6.14 -17.27
CA ASP A 54 -6.40 -7.46 -17.40
C ASP A 54 -5.49 -8.59 -16.88
N SER A 55 -4.17 -8.43 -17.01
CA SER A 55 -3.16 -9.45 -16.70
C SER A 55 -1.94 -8.87 -15.97
N PRO A 56 -2.13 -8.28 -14.77
CA PRO A 56 -1.11 -7.50 -14.07
C PRO A 56 0.17 -8.27 -13.77
N ARG A 57 0.05 -9.58 -13.50
CA ARG A 57 1.22 -10.42 -13.21
C ARG A 57 2.16 -10.54 -14.41
N SER A 58 1.62 -10.57 -15.63
CA SER A 58 2.42 -10.72 -16.84
C SER A 58 3.16 -9.42 -17.15
N THR A 59 2.47 -8.30 -17.02
CA THR A 59 3.01 -6.96 -17.25
C THR A 59 4.02 -6.58 -16.17
N ALA A 60 3.76 -6.87 -14.89
CA ALA A 60 4.74 -6.67 -13.82
C ALA A 60 6.05 -7.42 -14.06
N LYS A 61 6.00 -8.67 -14.55
CA LYS A 61 7.21 -9.41 -14.94
C LYS A 61 7.96 -8.76 -16.10
N LEU A 62 7.22 -8.19 -17.06
CA LEU A 62 7.82 -7.49 -18.19
C LEU A 62 8.56 -6.24 -17.69
N TRP A 63 7.90 -5.38 -16.91
CA TRP A 63 8.50 -4.23 -16.25
C TRP A 63 9.75 -4.59 -15.45
N SER A 64 9.67 -5.55 -14.52
CA SER A 64 10.81 -6.01 -13.72
C SER A 64 12.01 -6.45 -14.57
N ARG A 65 11.75 -7.05 -15.74
CA ARG A 65 12.81 -7.47 -16.66
C ARG A 65 13.42 -6.28 -17.41
N ARG A 66 12.63 -5.28 -17.80
CA ARG A 66 13.15 -4.10 -18.51
C ARG A 66 13.93 -3.19 -17.58
N LEU A 67 13.41 -2.91 -16.38
CA LEU A 67 14.15 -2.18 -15.34
C LEU A 67 15.47 -2.86 -15.00
N ARG A 68 15.47 -4.20 -14.86
CA ARG A 68 16.70 -4.98 -14.73
C ARG A 68 17.68 -4.72 -15.86
N ASN A 69 17.24 -4.86 -17.11
CA ASN A 69 18.14 -4.73 -18.25
C ASN A 69 18.71 -3.32 -18.41
N ARG A 70 17.96 -2.31 -17.96
CA ARG A 70 18.36 -0.89 -18.06
C ARG A 70 19.31 -0.47 -16.95
N TYR A 71 18.99 -0.82 -15.71
CA TYR A 71 19.67 -0.26 -14.54
C TYR A 71 20.54 -1.27 -13.80
N GLN A 72 20.30 -2.58 -13.93
CA GLN A 72 21.02 -3.54 -13.13
C GLN A 72 22.46 -3.68 -13.60
N ASN A 73 23.41 -3.27 -12.76
CA ASN A 73 24.82 -3.53 -12.94
C ASN A 73 25.29 -4.65 -11.98
N PRO A 74 25.56 -5.86 -12.49
CA PRO A 74 25.96 -7.00 -11.66
C PRO A 74 27.25 -6.81 -10.86
N GLU A 75 28.09 -5.84 -11.22
CA GLU A 75 29.37 -5.59 -10.56
C GLU A 75 29.24 -4.64 -9.35
N THR A 76 28.23 -3.77 -9.34
CA THR A 76 28.08 -2.70 -8.34
C THR A 76 26.83 -2.82 -7.49
N ASP A 77 25.80 -3.50 -7.98
CA ASP A 77 24.49 -3.47 -7.35
C ASP A 77 24.37 -4.42 -6.17
N ASP A 78 23.60 -3.99 -5.16
CA ASP A 78 23.16 -4.82 -4.06
C ASP A 78 22.33 -6.01 -4.58
N LEU A 79 22.89 -7.21 -4.46
CA LEU A 79 22.27 -8.45 -4.87
C LEU A 79 21.10 -8.88 -3.96
N GLU A 80 21.01 -8.33 -2.74
CA GLU A 80 19.90 -8.56 -1.82
C GLU A 80 18.68 -7.73 -2.23
N LYS A 81 18.94 -6.51 -2.74
CA LYS A 81 17.94 -5.52 -3.20
C LYS A 81 18.04 -5.18 -4.71
N PRO A 82 17.98 -6.18 -5.62
CA PRO A 82 18.13 -5.93 -7.05
C PRO A 82 16.99 -5.08 -7.59
N ILE A 83 17.29 -4.13 -8.47
CA ILE A 83 16.33 -3.23 -9.14
C ILE A 83 15.13 -3.95 -9.74
N SER A 84 15.29 -5.20 -10.17
CA SER A 84 14.20 -6.03 -10.68
C SER A 84 13.06 -6.31 -9.69
N LYS A 85 13.29 -6.08 -8.39
CA LYS A 85 12.29 -6.17 -7.32
C LYS A 85 11.59 -4.83 -7.06
N MET A 86 12.07 -3.72 -7.63
CA MET A 86 11.43 -2.41 -7.52
C MET A 86 9.99 -2.50 -8.05
N PRO A 87 8.98 -2.15 -7.24
CA PRO A 87 7.60 -2.12 -7.71
C PRO A 87 7.41 -1.06 -8.79
N VAL A 88 6.64 -1.40 -9.82
CA VAL A 88 6.06 -0.42 -10.74
C VAL A 88 4.59 -0.30 -10.40
N ARG A 89 4.17 0.90 -10.01
CA ARG A 89 2.88 1.19 -9.40
C ARG A 89 2.00 1.95 -10.39
N PRO A 90 1.00 1.31 -11.00
CA PRO A 90 0.08 1.99 -11.89
C PRO A 90 -0.87 2.88 -11.07
N VAL A 91 -1.13 4.09 -11.55
CA VAL A 91 -2.13 5.02 -11.02
C VAL A 91 -3.04 5.50 -12.16
N ASN A 92 -4.19 6.09 -11.82
CA ASN A 92 -5.11 6.68 -12.81
C ASN A 92 -5.61 5.65 -13.85
N LEU A 93 -6.17 4.53 -13.37
CA LEU A 93 -6.68 3.45 -14.21
C LEU A 93 -7.88 3.90 -15.08
N PRO A 94 -8.23 3.16 -16.16
CA PRO A 94 -9.38 3.53 -16.98
C PRO A 94 -10.69 3.35 -16.20
N ASP A 95 -11.72 4.12 -16.54
CA ASP A 95 -13.06 4.06 -15.93
C ASP A 95 -13.61 2.62 -15.81
N ARG A 96 -13.29 1.74 -16.79
CA ARG A 96 -13.72 0.34 -16.78
C ARG A 96 -13.12 -0.50 -15.63
N ALA A 97 -12.06 -0.01 -15.01
CA ALA A 97 -11.36 -0.61 -13.87
C ALA A 97 -11.63 0.15 -12.55
N CYS A 98 -12.31 1.29 -12.61
CA CYS A 98 -12.69 2.08 -11.44
C CYS A 98 -14.05 1.60 -10.90
N PHE A 99 -14.07 1.15 -9.65
CA PHE A 99 -15.25 0.61 -9.02
C PHE A 99 -15.46 1.22 -7.64
N ARG A 100 -16.71 1.50 -7.29
CA ARG A 100 -17.08 1.57 -5.87
C ARG A 100 -16.90 0.20 -5.24
N LEU A 101 -16.55 0.16 -3.96
CA LEU A 101 -16.24 -1.10 -3.27
C LEU A 101 -17.38 -2.15 -3.39
N GLY A 102 -18.64 -1.74 -3.17
CA GLY A 102 -19.82 -2.60 -3.36
C GLY A 102 -20.12 -3.01 -4.81
N GLY A 103 -19.40 -2.46 -5.78
CA GLY A 103 -19.49 -2.77 -7.21
C GLY A 103 -18.60 -3.94 -7.67
N LEU A 104 -17.70 -4.43 -6.81
CA LEU A 104 -16.81 -5.54 -7.13
C LEU A 104 -17.60 -6.86 -7.29
N ARG A 105 -17.23 -7.67 -8.30
CA ARG A 105 -17.91 -8.92 -8.67
C ARG A 105 -16.87 -10.00 -9.00
N GLU A 106 -17.31 -11.25 -9.11
CA GLU A 106 -16.45 -12.39 -9.44
C GLU A 106 -15.64 -12.17 -10.74
N ARG A 107 -16.24 -11.56 -11.76
CA ARG A 107 -15.58 -11.24 -13.03
C ARG A 107 -14.37 -10.30 -12.92
N HIS A 108 -14.23 -9.57 -11.81
CA HIS A 108 -13.08 -8.70 -11.56
C HIS A 108 -11.94 -9.45 -10.83
N LEU A 109 -12.13 -10.72 -10.47
CA LEU A 109 -11.10 -11.49 -9.79
C LEU A 109 -9.87 -11.65 -10.69
N GLY A 110 -8.72 -11.21 -10.18
CA GLY A 110 -7.43 -11.35 -10.83
C GLY A 110 -7.02 -10.20 -11.73
N THR A 111 -7.91 -9.25 -12.03
CA THR A 111 -7.58 -7.99 -12.72
C THR A 111 -7.10 -6.93 -11.73
N LEU A 112 -6.57 -5.82 -12.24
CA LEU A 112 -6.45 -4.59 -11.44
C LEU A 112 -7.82 -3.92 -11.33
N VAL A 113 -8.04 -3.33 -10.17
CA VAL A 113 -9.18 -2.48 -9.85
C VAL A 113 -8.66 -1.23 -9.14
N GLU A 114 -9.34 -0.12 -9.37
CA GLU A 114 -9.16 1.14 -8.65
C GLU A 114 -10.42 1.40 -7.81
N VAL A 115 -10.24 1.56 -6.50
CA VAL A 115 -11.35 1.62 -5.55
C VAL A 115 -11.11 2.74 -4.55
N PRO A 116 -11.91 3.82 -4.57
CA PRO A 116 -11.94 4.83 -3.53
C PRO A 116 -12.54 4.24 -2.24
N VAL A 117 -11.84 4.39 -1.13
CA VAL A 117 -12.21 3.84 0.18
C VAL A 117 -11.79 4.77 1.31
N GLU A 118 -12.41 4.59 2.46
CA GLU A 118 -12.03 5.19 3.74
C GLU A 118 -11.47 4.07 4.64
N VAL A 119 -10.39 4.34 5.34
CA VAL A 119 -9.69 3.33 6.14
C VAL A 119 -10.21 3.33 7.57
N VAL A 120 -10.72 2.19 8.04
CA VAL A 120 -11.34 2.07 9.37
C VAL A 120 -10.47 1.32 10.37
N GLU A 121 -9.58 0.44 9.89
CA GLU A 121 -8.63 -0.26 10.76
C GLU A 121 -7.28 -0.41 10.08
N VAL A 122 -6.21 -0.28 10.86
CA VAL A 122 -4.82 -0.45 10.43
C VAL A 122 -4.11 -1.38 11.40
N GLU A 123 -3.60 -2.51 10.90
CA GLU A 123 -2.76 -3.41 11.69
C GLU A 123 -1.30 -2.92 11.77
N SER A 124 -0.54 -3.49 12.71
CA SER A 124 0.91 -3.26 12.80
C SER A 124 1.64 -3.70 11.54
N VAL A 125 2.82 -3.10 11.33
CA VAL A 125 3.73 -3.51 10.27
C VAL A 125 4.48 -4.75 10.70
N ASP A 126 4.35 -5.83 9.94
CA ASP A 126 4.97 -7.12 10.20
C ASP A 126 5.74 -7.63 8.97
N PRO A 127 6.86 -8.36 9.15
CA PRO A 127 7.58 -8.94 8.03
C PRO A 127 6.81 -10.12 7.43
N TRP A 128 6.52 -10.07 6.13
CA TRP A 128 5.93 -11.17 5.38
C TRP A 128 6.96 -11.96 4.59
N LEU A 129 7.04 -13.26 4.86
CA LEU A 129 7.87 -14.21 4.13
C LEU A 129 7.35 -14.37 2.70
N ARG A 130 7.95 -13.69 1.72
CA ARG A 130 7.56 -13.72 0.30
C ARG A 130 8.14 -14.93 -0.44
N LYS A 131 9.36 -15.33 -0.08
CA LYS A 131 10.06 -16.48 -0.64
C LYS A 131 10.89 -17.11 0.46
N ALA A 132 10.69 -18.40 0.68
CA ALA A 132 11.43 -19.17 1.67
C ALA A 132 12.43 -20.07 0.97
N VAL A 133 13.65 -20.18 1.49
CA VAL A 133 14.61 -21.22 1.09
C VAL A 133 14.67 -22.26 2.20
N TRP A 134 14.31 -23.50 1.86
CA TRP A 134 14.26 -24.61 2.81
C TRP A 134 15.44 -25.56 2.61
N GLU A 135 16.22 -25.78 3.67
CA GLU A 135 17.18 -26.89 3.73
C GLU A 135 16.43 -28.18 4.09
N CYS A 136 16.51 -29.18 3.22
CA CYS A 136 15.98 -30.51 3.49
C CYS A 136 16.85 -31.22 4.53
N LEU A 137 16.27 -31.61 5.66
CA LEU A 137 17.01 -32.27 6.74
C LEU A 137 17.42 -33.72 6.43
N GLU A 138 16.89 -34.30 5.34
CA GLU A 138 17.26 -35.66 4.90
C GLU A 138 18.49 -35.68 3.98
N CYS A 139 18.61 -34.73 3.05
CA CYS A 139 19.66 -34.72 2.03
C CYS A 139 20.50 -33.43 1.97
N GLY A 140 20.15 -32.40 2.75
CA GLY A 140 20.84 -31.10 2.77
C GLY A 140 20.54 -30.17 1.59
N ALA A 141 19.70 -30.57 0.63
CA ALA A 141 19.41 -29.75 -0.54
C ALA A 141 18.60 -28.49 -0.19
N LEU A 142 18.90 -27.38 -0.87
CA LEU A 142 18.18 -26.11 -0.73
C LEU A 142 16.99 -26.03 -1.69
N ASN A 143 15.82 -25.67 -1.18
CA ASN A 143 14.55 -25.70 -1.89
C ASN A 143 13.83 -24.35 -1.78
N PRO A 144 13.89 -23.49 -2.82
CA PRO A 144 13.20 -22.22 -2.82
C PRO A 144 11.71 -22.40 -3.11
N THR A 145 10.85 -21.88 -2.22
CA THR A 145 9.39 -21.92 -2.34
C THR A 145 8.81 -20.51 -2.26
N ARG A 146 8.08 -20.10 -3.30
CA ARG A 146 7.29 -18.84 -3.26
C ARG A 146 6.12 -18.99 -2.31
N GLN A 147 5.97 -18.01 -1.43
CA GLN A 147 4.88 -17.97 -0.48
C GLN A 147 3.72 -17.14 -1.02
N GLY A 148 2.52 -17.44 -0.53
CA GLY A 148 1.35 -16.58 -0.66
C GLY A 148 0.95 -16.08 0.73
N TYR A 149 -0.13 -15.32 0.80
CA TYR A 149 -0.76 -15.00 2.09
C TYR A 149 -1.29 -16.28 2.75
N GLY A 150 -1.44 -16.26 4.08
CA GLY A 150 -1.92 -17.38 4.88
C GLY A 150 -0.80 -18.30 5.36
N HIS A 151 -1.05 -19.61 5.38
CA HIS A 151 -0.09 -20.59 5.91
C HIS A 151 1.16 -20.75 5.05
N ILE A 152 2.29 -21.00 5.72
CA ILE A 152 3.56 -21.34 5.09
C ILE A 152 3.38 -22.56 4.19
N ARG A 153 3.81 -22.40 2.94
CA ARG A 153 3.85 -23.47 1.95
C ARG A 153 5.22 -24.12 1.95
N PHE A 154 5.21 -25.44 2.06
CA PHE A 154 6.35 -26.29 1.81
C PHE A 154 6.23 -26.88 0.39
N GLY A 155 7.38 -27.18 -0.21
CA GLY A 155 7.46 -27.83 -1.52
C GLY A 155 7.93 -29.27 -1.39
N THR A 156 8.19 -29.90 -2.52
CA THR A 156 8.91 -31.16 -2.57
C THR A 156 10.40 -30.88 -2.72
N CYS A 157 11.24 -31.66 -2.04
CA CYS A 157 12.67 -31.58 -2.19
C CYS A 157 13.07 -31.93 -3.63
N MET A 158 13.82 -31.05 -4.30
CA MET A 158 14.25 -31.25 -5.69
C MET A 158 15.32 -32.33 -5.86
N SER A 159 15.97 -32.76 -4.77
CA SER A 159 17.08 -33.72 -4.80
C SER A 159 16.65 -35.14 -4.47
N CYS A 160 15.90 -35.32 -3.36
CA CYS A 160 15.47 -36.63 -2.88
C CYS A 160 13.97 -36.88 -3.00
N GLU A 161 13.22 -35.94 -3.60
CA GLU A 161 11.76 -36.02 -3.83
C GLU A 161 10.90 -36.14 -2.55
N THR A 162 11.50 -35.99 -1.37
CA THR A 162 10.79 -35.95 -0.10
C THR A 162 9.87 -34.74 -0.02
N SER A 163 8.61 -34.95 0.39
CA SER A 163 7.70 -33.85 0.70
C SER A 163 8.20 -33.10 1.94
N LEU A 164 8.48 -31.80 1.79
CA LEU A 164 8.93 -30.98 2.90
C LEU A 164 7.75 -30.57 3.78
N ASP A 165 8.00 -30.45 5.07
CA ASP A 165 7.09 -29.93 6.08
C ASP A 165 7.87 -29.25 7.23
N LYS A 166 7.17 -28.82 8.28
CA LYS A 166 7.78 -28.14 9.44
C LYS A 166 8.79 -29.02 10.21
N LYS A 167 8.73 -30.34 10.08
CA LYS A 167 9.56 -31.30 10.84
C LYS A 167 10.85 -31.66 10.09
N ASN A 168 10.81 -31.75 8.77
CA ASN A 168 11.94 -32.20 7.93
C ASN A 168 12.55 -31.08 7.07
N ALA A 169 12.14 -29.82 7.28
CA ALA A 169 12.71 -28.66 6.61
C ALA A 169 13.15 -27.58 7.61
N LYS A 170 14.31 -26.96 7.35
CA LYS A 170 14.82 -25.82 8.10
C LYS A 170 14.83 -24.57 7.21
N LEU A 171 14.33 -23.45 7.73
CA LEU A 171 14.38 -22.18 7.00
C LEU A 171 15.82 -21.65 6.99
N MET A 172 16.31 -21.30 5.81
CA MET A 172 17.61 -20.67 5.61
C MET A 172 17.44 -19.16 5.56
N GLY A 173 18.36 -18.41 6.17
CA GLY A 173 18.42 -16.95 6.01
C GLY A 173 18.80 -16.58 4.57
N ASP A 174 19.87 -17.20 4.07
CA ASP A 174 20.40 -16.92 2.73
C ASP A 174 19.38 -17.24 1.63
N GLY A 175 19.11 -16.25 0.79
CA GLY A 175 18.20 -16.36 -0.36
C GLY A 175 16.71 -16.38 -0.02
N THR A 176 16.35 -16.39 1.28
CA THR A 176 15.00 -16.10 1.78
C THR A 176 14.73 -14.61 1.65
N GLU A 177 13.51 -14.27 1.23
CA GLU A 177 13.10 -12.88 1.02
C GLU A 177 11.87 -12.60 1.87
N MET A 178 12.01 -11.61 2.76
CA MET A 178 10.93 -11.01 3.52
C MET A 178 10.67 -9.60 2.98
N VAL A 179 9.44 -9.14 3.10
CA VAL A 179 9.05 -7.77 2.75
C VAL A 179 8.09 -7.27 3.83
N ASP A 180 8.12 -5.97 4.11
CA ASP A 180 7.15 -5.36 5.01
C ASP A 180 5.73 -5.60 4.50
N PHE A 181 4.84 -5.90 5.44
CA PHE A 181 3.43 -6.18 5.19
C PHE A 181 2.58 -5.46 6.23
N GLN A 182 1.46 -4.96 5.77
CA GLN A 182 0.46 -4.35 6.63
C GLN A 182 -0.92 -4.66 6.07
N LYS A 183 -1.85 -4.96 6.96
CA LYS A 183 -3.25 -5.21 6.62
C LYS A 183 -4.08 -4.01 7.07
N LEU A 184 -4.91 -3.53 6.17
CA LEU A 184 -5.93 -2.52 6.43
C LEU A 184 -7.32 -3.13 6.29
N VAL A 185 -8.29 -2.52 6.95
CA VAL A 185 -9.71 -2.70 6.68
C VAL A 185 -10.26 -1.37 6.22
N ALA A 186 -10.97 -1.38 5.09
CA ALA A 186 -11.47 -0.18 4.46
C ALA A 186 -12.94 -0.34 4.04
N ILE A 187 -13.69 0.76 4.09
CA ILE A 187 -15.11 0.86 3.73
C ILE A 187 -15.27 1.74 2.48
N PRO A 188 -16.42 1.72 1.78
CA PRO A 188 -16.64 2.63 0.67
C PRO A 188 -16.66 4.08 1.16
N ARG A 189 -15.95 4.97 0.48
CA ARG A 189 -16.01 6.43 0.70
C ARG A 189 -17.45 6.94 0.57
N ASP A 190 -17.82 7.93 1.39
CA ASP A 190 -19.15 8.57 1.42
C ASP A 190 -20.32 7.57 1.59
N SER A 191 -20.13 6.51 2.39
CA SER A 191 -21.19 5.54 2.60
C SER A 191 -22.34 6.11 3.42
N ALA A 192 -23.54 6.12 2.85
CA ALA A 192 -24.79 6.43 3.57
C ALA A 192 -25.39 5.24 4.34
N LEU A 193 -24.69 4.10 4.38
CA LEU A 193 -25.12 2.90 5.11
C LEU A 193 -24.65 2.98 6.56
N ASP A 194 -25.52 2.62 7.50
CA ASP A 194 -25.17 2.51 8.93
C ASP A 194 -24.08 1.44 9.18
N ASP A 195 -24.05 0.38 8.35
CA ASP A 195 -23.04 -0.69 8.40
C ASP A 195 -22.51 -0.97 6.98
N PRO A 196 -21.50 -0.20 6.51
CA PRO A 196 -20.95 -0.38 5.18
C PRO A 196 -20.19 -1.71 5.03
N PRO A 197 -20.21 -2.33 3.83
CA PRO A 197 -19.42 -3.52 3.58
C PRO A 197 -17.93 -3.18 3.62
N ALA A 198 -17.19 -3.78 4.54
CA ALA A 198 -15.75 -3.63 4.66
C ALA A 198 -14.97 -4.62 3.77
N ILE A 199 -13.77 -4.24 3.35
CA ILE A 199 -12.81 -5.10 2.65
C ILE A 199 -11.43 -5.05 3.30
N GLN A 200 -10.70 -6.15 3.20
CA GLN A 200 -9.30 -6.18 3.58
C GLN A 200 -8.42 -5.68 2.44
N VAL A 201 -7.47 -4.80 2.74
CA VAL A 201 -6.47 -4.31 1.80
C VAL A 201 -5.09 -4.70 2.32
N PHE A 202 -4.31 -5.39 1.50
CA PHE A 202 -2.97 -5.88 1.87
C PHE A 202 -1.91 -5.00 1.20
N LEU A 203 -1.10 -4.34 2.02
CA LEU A 203 0.00 -3.48 1.61
C LEU A 203 1.32 -4.25 1.72
N THR A 204 2.25 -3.99 0.79
CA THR A 204 3.60 -4.57 0.84
C THR A 204 4.66 -3.60 0.32
N GLY A 205 5.85 -3.65 0.92
CA GLY A 205 7.01 -2.84 0.53
C GLY A 205 6.81 -1.35 0.84
N ASP A 206 7.24 -0.48 -0.09
CA ASP A 206 7.34 0.98 0.10
C ASP A 206 6.00 1.73 0.29
N ILE A 207 4.85 1.07 0.28
CA ILE A 207 3.54 1.68 0.58
C ILE A 207 3.04 1.37 1.99
N VAL A 208 3.75 0.53 2.73
CA VAL A 208 3.41 0.20 4.13
C VAL A 208 3.69 1.40 5.04
N GLY A 209 2.85 1.62 6.05
CA GLY A 209 2.95 2.75 6.98
C GLY A 209 2.50 4.10 6.40
N LYS A 210 2.11 4.14 5.11
CA LYS A 210 1.67 5.36 4.43
C LYS A 210 0.20 5.73 4.64
N VAL A 211 -0.55 4.93 5.38
CA VAL A 211 -1.99 5.12 5.60
C VAL A 211 -2.33 4.90 7.07
N GLY A 212 -3.16 5.79 7.63
CA GLY A 212 -3.76 5.73 8.96
C GLY A 212 -5.27 5.41 8.93
N VAL A 213 -5.87 5.35 10.11
CA VAL A 213 -7.34 5.29 10.26
C VAL A 213 -7.93 6.66 9.90
N GLY A 214 -9.10 6.69 9.26
CA GLY A 214 -9.78 7.90 8.79
C GLY A 214 -9.29 8.40 7.42
N ASP A 215 -8.14 7.94 6.93
CA ASP A 215 -7.61 8.38 5.64
C ASP A 215 -8.54 7.95 4.49
N GLU A 216 -8.89 8.91 3.63
CA GLU A 216 -9.58 8.66 2.37
C GLU A 216 -8.55 8.42 1.27
N ILE A 217 -8.57 7.21 0.70
CA ILE A 217 -7.56 6.77 -0.25
C ILE A 217 -8.19 6.14 -1.48
N THR A 218 -7.48 6.22 -2.61
CA THR A 218 -7.78 5.43 -3.79
C THR A 218 -6.80 4.26 -3.88
N VAL A 219 -7.32 3.05 -3.70
CA VAL A 219 -6.52 1.82 -3.77
C VAL A 219 -6.52 1.28 -5.18
N VAL A 220 -5.35 1.22 -5.81
CA VAL A 220 -5.13 0.44 -7.03
C VAL A 220 -4.55 -0.90 -6.65
N GLY A 221 -5.24 -2.00 -6.97
CA GLY A 221 -4.78 -3.31 -6.54
C GLY A 221 -5.40 -4.46 -7.30
N LYS A 222 -4.86 -5.66 -7.07
CA LYS A 222 -5.39 -6.88 -7.66
C LYS A 222 -6.50 -7.43 -6.77
N TYR A 223 -7.72 -7.52 -7.29
CA TYR A 223 -8.85 -8.09 -6.54
C TYR A 223 -8.77 -9.61 -6.48
N ARG A 224 -8.84 -10.21 -5.29
CA ARG A 224 -8.59 -11.64 -5.07
C ARG A 224 -9.49 -12.22 -3.99
N THR A 225 -9.70 -13.54 -4.03
CA THR A 225 -10.22 -14.29 -2.89
C THR A 225 -9.10 -14.52 -1.88
N LEU A 226 -9.40 -14.49 -0.58
CA LEU A 226 -8.43 -14.89 0.44
C LEU A 226 -7.95 -16.33 0.18
N PRO A 227 -6.76 -16.69 0.64
CA PRO A 227 -6.25 -18.06 0.52
C PRO A 227 -7.23 -19.07 1.13
N MET A 228 -7.41 -20.23 0.48
CA MET A 228 -8.26 -21.32 1.01
C MET A 228 -7.85 -21.76 2.42
N ALA A 229 -6.57 -21.63 2.76
CA ALA A 229 -6.04 -21.87 4.10
C ALA A 229 -6.71 -21.00 5.19
N MET A 230 -7.21 -19.83 4.82
CA MET A 230 -7.83 -18.85 5.73
C MET A 230 -9.36 -18.91 5.70
N GLN A 231 -9.95 -19.88 4.99
CA GLN A 231 -11.38 -19.95 4.73
C GLN A 231 -11.89 -21.38 4.90
N ARG A 232 -13.06 -21.54 5.52
CA ARG A 232 -13.69 -22.85 5.74
C ARG A 232 -14.97 -23.06 4.94
N GLU A 233 -15.51 -21.99 4.38
CA GLU A 233 -16.80 -21.96 3.70
C GLU A 233 -16.64 -21.93 2.18
N THR A 234 -17.70 -22.31 1.46
CA THR A 234 -17.75 -22.23 0.00
C THR A 234 -17.97 -20.80 -0.50
N GLN A 235 -18.54 -19.93 0.35
CA GLN A 235 -18.57 -18.50 0.13
C GLN A 235 -17.20 -17.92 0.50
N LEU A 236 -16.47 -17.48 -0.51
CA LEU A 236 -15.11 -16.99 -0.34
C LEU A 236 -15.13 -15.48 -0.07
N ASN A 237 -14.55 -15.06 1.05
CA ASN A 237 -14.20 -13.66 1.30
C ASN A 237 -13.11 -13.19 0.33
N THR A 238 -13.15 -11.91 0.01
CA THR A 238 -12.25 -11.24 -0.94
C THR A 238 -11.42 -10.16 -0.27
N PHE A 239 -10.32 -9.80 -0.90
CA PHE A 239 -9.41 -8.75 -0.47
C PHE A 239 -8.76 -8.06 -1.69
N ILE A 240 -8.18 -6.89 -1.48
CA ILE A 240 -7.41 -6.17 -2.49
C ILE A 240 -5.92 -6.29 -2.14
N ASP A 241 -5.15 -6.89 -3.06
CA ASP A 241 -3.69 -6.97 -3.00
C ASP A 241 -3.12 -5.68 -3.61
N ALA A 242 -2.86 -4.66 -2.78
CA ALA A 242 -2.56 -3.30 -3.22
C ALA A 242 -1.28 -3.24 -4.06
N LYS A 243 -1.32 -2.39 -5.09
CA LYS A 243 -0.25 -2.16 -6.07
C LYS A 243 0.13 -0.69 -6.15
N ALA A 244 -0.81 0.21 -5.94
CA ALA A 244 -0.56 1.61 -5.66
C ALA A 244 -1.61 2.12 -4.66
N LEU A 245 -1.26 3.18 -3.96
CA LEU A 245 -2.18 3.95 -3.13
C LEU A 245 -2.07 5.39 -3.60
N ASP A 246 -3.22 6.00 -3.84
CA ASP A 246 -3.32 7.44 -3.94
C ASP A 246 -3.95 7.94 -2.65
N VAL A 247 -3.11 8.52 -1.80
CA VAL A 247 -3.55 9.21 -0.60
C VAL A 247 -3.70 10.66 -1.03
N ASP A 248 -4.84 11.28 -0.73
CA ASP A 248 -5.00 12.72 -0.99
C ASP A 248 -3.79 13.44 -0.37
N GLU A 249 -3.01 14.17 -1.20
CA GLU A 249 -1.65 14.63 -0.85
C GLU A 249 -1.60 15.54 0.41
N ARG A 250 -2.77 15.95 0.89
CA ARG A 250 -2.97 16.74 2.11
C ARG A 250 -2.82 15.96 3.42
N GLN A 251 -2.57 14.64 3.39
CA GLN A 251 -2.51 13.82 4.61
C GLN A 251 -1.22 12.97 4.67
N GLN A 252 -0.07 13.61 4.90
CA GLN A 252 1.21 12.96 5.15
C GLN A 252 1.38 12.64 6.65
N ALA A 253 1.78 11.41 7.00
CA ALA A 253 2.13 11.12 8.40
C ALA A 253 3.47 11.72 8.78
N GLY A 254 3.54 12.25 10.00
CA GLY A 254 4.76 12.79 10.57
C GLY A 254 5.27 14.00 9.77
N ALA A 255 4.36 14.73 9.12
CA ALA A 255 4.70 15.99 8.47
C ALA A 255 5.13 17.06 9.49
N LEU A 256 4.67 16.93 10.74
CA LEU A 256 5.07 17.72 11.90
C LEU A 256 5.53 16.79 13.05
N SER A 257 6.39 17.29 13.93
CA SER A 257 6.63 16.66 15.23
C SER A 257 5.42 16.86 16.17
N GLU A 258 5.35 16.08 17.26
CA GLU A 258 4.26 16.20 18.26
C GLU A 258 4.12 17.64 18.78
N ASP A 259 5.23 18.28 19.18
CA ASP A 259 5.26 19.66 19.67
C ASP A 259 4.78 20.66 18.61
N GLU A 260 5.18 20.48 17.34
CA GLU A 260 4.77 21.34 16.24
C GLU A 260 3.29 21.18 15.89
N LEU A 261 2.77 19.96 16.05
CA LEU A 261 1.37 19.65 15.82
C LEU A 261 0.48 20.22 16.93
N ASP A 262 0.89 20.12 18.20
CA ASP A 262 0.22 20.76 19.33
C ASP A 262 0.11 22.28 19.10
N ASP A 263 1.24 22.91 18.75
CA ASP A 263 1.30 24.33 18.40
C ASP A 263 0.37 24.71 17.23
N ALA A 264 0.28 23.84 16.21
CA ALA A 264 -0.58 24.05 15.05
C ALA A 264 -2.07 23.93 15.42
N ILE A 265 -2.43 22.94 16.23
CA ILE A 265 -3.79 22.74 16.74
C ILE A 265 -4.24 23.94 17.58
N ILE A 266 -3.42 24.37 18.54
CA ILE A 266 -3.75 25.51 19.40
C ILE A 266 -4.00 26.77 18.58
N ARG A 267 -3.14 27.04 17.58
CA ARG A 267 -3.31 28.18 16.67
C ARG A 267 -4.59 28.07 15.84
N ALA A 268 -4.86 26.90 15.24
CA ALA A 268 -6.05 26.69 14.43
C ALA A 268 -7.34 26.88 15.25
N VAL A 269 -7.37 26.36 16.48
CA VAL A 269 -8.49 26.56 17.42
C VAL A 269 -8.64 28.03 17.79
N ASP A 270 -7.55 28.74 18.10
CA ASP A 270 -7.59 30.18 18.38
C ASP A 270 -8.12 31.00 17.21
N ASP A 271 -7.67 30.69 16.00
CA ASP A 271 -8.09 31.39 14.78
C ASP A 271 -9.58 31.17 14.51
N LEU A 272 -10.04 29.91 14.52
CA LEU A 272 -11.46 29.56 14.33
C LEU A 272 -12.37 30.16 15.41
N TRP A 273 -11.88 30.20 16.65
CA TRP A 273 -12.61 30.85 17.75
C TRP A 273 -12.80 32.34 17.50
N SER A 274 -11.80 33.00 16.90
CA SER A 274 -11.82 34.42 16.60
C SER A 274 -12.69 34.80 15.40
N GLU A 275 -12.84 33.89 14.42
CA GLU A 275 -13.59 34.12 13.18
C GLU A 275 -15.10 33.88 13.33
N ASP A 276 -15.51 32.77 13.94
CA ASP A 276 -16.93 32.37 14.02
C ASP A 276 -17.65 32.77 15.31
N GLY A 277 -16.94 33.26 16.33
CA GLY A 277 -17.53 33.85 17.53
C GLY A 277 -18.61 33.00 18.19
N THR A 278 -18.52 31.67 18.11
CA THR A 278 -19.49 30.78 18.73
C THR A 278 -19.25 30.81 20.24
N ALA A 279 -20.26 31.23 21.01
CA ALA A 279 -20.19 31.24 22.47
C ALA A 279 -20.12 29.82 23.10
N TYR A 280 -19.93 28.77 22.30
CA TYR A 280 -20.14 27.37 22.66
C TYR A 280 -18.97 26.43 22.29
N GLY A 281 -17.92 26.91 21.61
CA GLY A 281 -16.77 26.08 21.22
C GLY A 281 -16.54 26.00 19.71
N VAL A 282 -15.33 25.59 19.33
CA VAL A 282 -14.93 25.30 17.95
C VAL A 282 -15.24 23.83 17.66
N PRO A 283 -16.02 23.48 16.63
CA PRO A 283 -16.25 22.08 16.27
C PRO A 283 -14.93 21.35 16.01
N THR A 284 -14.79 20.14 16.58
CA THR A 284 -13.53 19.38 16.51
C THR A 284 -13.16 19.07 15.05
N ASP A 285 -14.15 18.72 14.22
CA ASP A 285 -13.94 18.44 12.79
C ASP A 285 -13.42 19.66 12.03
N ASP A 286 -13.86 20.86 12.38
CA ASP A 286 -13.42 22.11 11.73
C ASP A 286 -11.98 22.44 12.12
N ALA A 287 -11.62 22.27 13.40
CA ALA A 287 -10.25 22.43 13.88
C ALA A 287 -9.31 21.42 13.23
N ILE A 288 -9.71 20.15 13.15
CA ILE A 288 -8.92 19.11 12.49
C ILE A 288 -8.75 19.46 11.01
N SER A 289 -9.84 19.79 10.31
CA SER A 289 -9.79 20.14 8.89
C SER A 289 -8.86 21.31 8.60
N ALA A 290 -8.88 22.35 9.45
CA ALA A 290 -8.00 23.50 9.31
C ALA A 290 -6.51 23.10 9.43
N VAL A 291 -6.15 22.29 10.43
CA VAL A 291 -4.76 21.83 10.63
C VAL A 291 -4.32 20.91 9.49
N VAL A 292 -5.19 19.98 9.07
CA VAL A 292 -4.93 19.06 7.94
C VAL A 292 -4.70 19.84 6.66
N ASP A 293 -5.59 20.77 6.30
CA ASP A 293 -5.48 21.55 5.07
C ASP A 293 -4.26 22.49 5.07
N GLN A 294 -3.92 23.07 6.22
CA GLN A 294 -2.81 24.02 6.34
C GLN A 294 -1.43 23.34 6.36
N HIS A 295 -1.31 22.21 7.05
CA HIS A 295 -0.02 21.58 7.35
C HIS A 295 0.21 20.26 6.62
N GLY A 296 -0.79 19.73 5.93
CA GLY A 296 -0.66 18.48 5.19
C GLY A 296 -0.51 17.26 6.09
N VAL A 297 -0.98 17.33 7.34
CA VAL A 297 -0.89 16.26 8.36
C VAL A 297 -2.10 15.33 8.29
N ARG A 298 -2.01 14.11 8.82
CA ARG A 298 -3.15 13.17 8.82
C ARG A 298 -4.25 13.58 9.80
N PHE A 299 -5.50 13.35 9.44
CA PHE A 299 -6.66 13.59 10.30
C PHE A 299 -6.51 12.92 11.67
N ALA A 300 -6.22 11.61 11.68
CA ALA A 300 -6.04 10.86 12.92
C ALA A 300 -4.83 11.32 13.74
N GLU A 301 -3.80 11.90 13.12
CA GLU A 301 -2.64 12.43 13.87
C GLU A 301 -3.07 13.67 14.66
N VAL A 302 -3.86 14.55 14.04
CA VAL A 302 -4.44 15.73 14.69
C VAL A 302 -5.48 15.33 15.74
N GLU A 303 -6.35 14.37 15.45
CA GLU A 303 -7.40 13.90 16.37
C GLU A 303 -6.81 13.30 17.65
N ASN A 304 -5.89 12.34 17.53
CA ASN A 304 -5.19 11.75 18.68
C ASN A 304 -4.47 12.81 19.52
N ARG A 305 -4.00 13.87 18.86
CA ARG A 305 -3.26 14.95 19.50
C ARG A 305 -4.18 15.91 20.24
N ILE A 306 -5.36 16.21 19.69
CA ILE A 306 -6.44 16.93 20.37
C ILE A 306 -6.91 16.17 21.62
N GLU A 307 -7.14 14.85 21.53
CA GLU A 307 -7.55 14.03 22.68
C GLU A 307 -6.54 14.11 23.83
N ALA A 308 -5.24 14.07 23.51
CA ALA A 308 -4.24 14.10 24.55
C ALA A 308 -3.89 15.53 25.02
N LEU A 309 -4.20 16.58 24.24
CA LEU A 309 -4.26 17.98 24.75
C LEU A 309 -5.43 18.19 25.72
N GLU A 310 -6.55 17.48 25.56
CA GLU A 310 -7.62 17.44 26.56
C GLU A 310 -7.14 16.75 27.85
N ASP A 311 -6.45 15.60 27.75
CA ASP A 311 -5.90 14.91 28.92
C ASP A 311 -4.90 15.78 29.70
N ASP A 312 -4.14 16.62 29.00
CA ASP A 312 -3.20 17.58 29.59
C ASP A 312 -3.88 18.86 30.13
N GLY A 313 -5.17 19.04 29.86
CA GLY A 313 -5.98 20.15 30.34
C GLY A 313 -5.83 21.46 29.55
N GLU A 314 -5.27 21.40 28.33
CA GLU A 314 -5.20 22.56 27.41
C GLU A 314 -6.56 22.86 26.76
N PHE A 315 -7.40 21.83 26.58
CA PHE A 315 -8.76 21.94 26.06
C PHE A 315 -9.78 21.16 26.89
N THR A 316 -11.06 21.50 26.72
CA THR A 316 -12.17 20.64 27.14
C THR A 316 -12.98 20.20 25.92
N LEU A 317 -13.18 18.91 25.69
CA LEU A 317 -14.05 18.40 24.63
C LEU A 317 -15.47 18.21 25.18
N ALA A 318 -16.45 18.84 24.53
CA ALA A 318 -17.85 18.69 24.88
C ALA A 318 -18.71 18.58 23.63
N ALA A 319 -19.42 17.45 23.49
CA ALA A 319 -20.38 17.19 22.42
C ALA A 319 -19.83 17.43 20.99
N GLY A 320 -18.55 17.10 20.75
CA GLY A 320 -17.90 17.26 19.45
C GLY A 320 -17.34 18.67 19.18
N ALA A 321 -17.19 19.50 20.22
CA ALA A 321 -16.54 20.80 20.13
C ALA A 321 -15.43 20.95 21.17
N ILE A 322 -14.39 21.68 20.80
CA ILE A 322 -13.29 22.14 21.63
C ILE A 322 -13.73 23.43 22.34
N ILE A 323 -13.67 23.43 23.68
CA ILE A 323 -13.98 24.57 24.53
C ILE A 323 -12.69 25.02 25.23
N LYS A 324 -12.40 26.32 25.17
CA LYS A 324 -11.33 26.96 25.97
C LYS A 324 -11.92 27.48 27.29
N ASP A 325 -11.26 27.15 28.39
CA ASP A 325 -11.54 27.70 29.73
C ASP A 325 -10.94 29.11 29.92
#